data_AF-A0A4Q4U700-F1
#
_entry.id   AF-A0A4Q4U700-F1
#
_cell.length_a   1.000
_cell.length_b   1.000
_cell.length_c   1.000
_cell.angle_alpha   90.00
_cell.angle_beta   90.00
_cell.angle_gamma   90.00
#
_symmetry.space_group_name_H-M   'P 1'
#
loop_
_entity.id
_entity.type
_entity.pdbx_description
1 polymer ?
#
loop_
_entity_poly.entity_id
_entity_poly.type
_entity_poly.pdbx_seq_one_letter_code
_entity_poly.pdbx_strand_id
1 'polypeptide(L)'
;MTELNGAAGISFKSQALYLIVYISRYLDLLSTKSIYNLVFKILFISAQSYVIYLMTTKYKSTTDPNLDTFRVQYLLGGAAVLGVLFPYYYTPWEMIWAFSIWLESVAILPQLFMLQRTGEAEVITTHYLFALGLYRALYIPNWIYRYFTEVDHKVDWIAIVAGIIQTVLYSDFFWIYYQKVIKGKKFKLPV
;
A
#
# COMPACT_ATOMS: atom_id res chain seq x y z
N MET A 1 18.43 -19.44 3.92
CA MET A 1 17.35 -18.76 3.19
C MET A 1 16.71 -19.80 2.30
N THR A 2 15.58 -20.35 2.71
CA THR A 2 14.77 -21.22 1.85
C THR A 2 14.16 -20.33 0.76
N GLU A 3 14.45 -20.61 -0.51
CA GLU A 3 13.68 -20.00 -1.60
C GLU A 3 12.23 -20.44 -1.45
N LEU A 4 11.37 -19.52 -1.01
CA LEU A 4 9.93 -19.75 -0.95
C LEU A 4 9.41 -19.76 -2.37
N ASN A 5 9.24 -20.95 -2.93
CA ASN A 5 8.63 -21.16 -4.24
C ASN A 5 7.10 -21.02 -4.16
N GLY A 6 6.59 -19.83 -3.80
CA GLY A 6 5.16 -19.62 -3.69
C GLY A 6 4.73 -18.18 -3.41
N ALA A 7 3.45 -17.91 -3.63
CA ALA A 7 2.76 -16.67 -3.27
C ALA A 7 1.78 -16.87 -2.10
N ALA A 8 2.00 -17.92 -1.29
CA ALA A 8 1.17 -18.22 -0.13
C ALA A 8 1.24 -17.08 0.90
N GLY A 9 0.10 -16.72 1.50
CA GLY A 9 0.04 -15.65 2.50
C GLY A 9 0.06 -14.21 1.95
N ILE A 10 0.11 -14.02 0.63
CA ILE A 10 0.02 -12.70 -0.02
C ILE A 10 -1.39 -12.51 -0.61
N SER A 11 -2.04 -11.40 -0.26
CA SER A 11 -3.35 -11.00 -0.78
C SER A 11 -3.21 -10.45 -2.19
N PHE A 12 -3.81 -11.17 -3.14
CA PHE A 12 -3.93 -10.72 -4.52
C PHE A 12 -4.69 -9.39 -4.60
N LYS A 13 -5.77 -9.24 -3.81
CA LYS A 13 -6.60 -8.03 -3.79
C LYS A 13 -5.79 -6.80 -3.42
N SER A 14 -4.91 -6.88 -2.42
CA SER A 14 -4.05 -5.73 -2.05
C SER A 14 -3.07 -5.38 -3.17
N GLN A 15 -2.45 -6.37 -3.80
CA GLN A 15 -1.53 -6.14 -4.93
C GLN A 15 -2.26 -5.49 -6.12
N ALA A 16 -3.49 -5.93 -6.42
CA ALA A 16 -4.32 -5.33 -7.46
C ALA A 16 -4.70 -3.88 -7.14
N LEU A 17 -5.03 -3.57 -5.88
CA LEU A 17 -5.31 -2.20 -5.45
C LEU A 17 -4.08 -1.29 -5.58
N TYR A 18 -2.89 -1.76 -5.20
CA TYR A 18 -1.66 -1.00 -5.41
C TYR A 18 -1.36 -0.74 -6.89
N LEU A 19 -1.65 -1.71 -7.78
CA LEU A 19 -1.51 -1.46 -9.21
C LEU A 19 -2.45 -0.35 -9.69
N ILE A 20 -3.72 -0.37 -9.26
CA ILE A 20 -4.69 0.67 -9.57
C ILE A 20 -4.21 2.05 -9.06
N VAL A 21 -3.66 2.10 -7.84
CA VAL A 21 -3.05 3.32 -7.28
C VAL A 21 -1.95 3.85 -8.18
N TYR A 22 -0.98 3.02 -8.59
CA TYR A 22 0.14 3.49 -9.41
C TYR A 22 -0.28 3.92 -10.81
N ILE A 23 -1.21 3.19 -11.44
CA ILE A 23 -1.74 3.57 -12.76
C ILE A 23 -2.49 4.90 -12.68
N SER A 24 -3.36 5.07 -11.68
CA SER A 24 -4.12 6.32 -11.51
C SER A 24 -3.25 7.50 -11.10
N ARG A 25 -2.21 7.28 -10.29
CA ARG A 25 -1.33 8.36 -9.83
C ARG A 25 -0.35 8.85 -10.87
N TYR A 26 0.13 7.97 -11.73
CA TYR A 26 1.23 8.24 -12.66
C TYR A 26 0.76 8.43 -14.10
N LEU A 27 -0.46 8.97 -14.30
CA LEU A 27 -0.98 9.31 -15.63
C LEU A 27 -0.13 10.36 -16.36
N ASP A 28 0.64 11.14 -15.61
CA ASP A 28 1.61 12.13 -16.09
C ASP A 28 2.99 11.52 -16.46
N LEU A 29 3.09 10.19 -16.60
CA LEU A 29 4.35 9.49 -16.85
C LEU A 29 5.17 10.11 -17.98
N LEU A 30 4.54 10.33 -19.14
CA LEU A 30 5.20 10.86 -20.35
C LEU A 30 5.55 12.36 -20.23
N SER A 31 4.95 13.07 -19.28
CA SER A 31 5.18 14.50 -19.04
C SER A 31 6.16 14.77 -17.90
N THR A 32 6.73 13.71 -17.30
CA THR A 32 7.63 13.82 -16.15
C THR A 32 9.01 14.34 -16.58
N LYS A 33 9.43 15.48 -16.04
CA LYS A 33 10.69 16.14 -16.40
C LYS A 33 11.94 15.52 -15.76
N SER A 34 11.81 15.00 -14.54
CA SER A 34 12.93 14.42 -13.81
C SER A 34 13.12 12.96 -14.19
N ILE A 35 14.31 12.61 -14.67
CA ILE A 35 14.69 11.22 -15.02
C ILE A 35 14.52 10.30 -13.81
N TYR A 36 14.90 10.76 -12.62
CA TYR A 36 14.72 10.01 -11.38
C TYR A 36 13.24 9.64 -11.18
N ASN A 37 12.33 10.63 -11.24
CA ASN A 37 10.90 10.37 -11.07
C ASN A 37 10.34 9.47 -12.18
N LEU A 38 10.78 9.65 -13.42
CA LEU A 38 10.37 8.81 -14.54
C LEU A 38 10.74 7.34 -14.31
N VAL A 39 11.99 7.07 -13.92
CA VAL A 39 12.49 5.72 -13.66
C VAL A 39 11.70 5.06 -12.53
N PHE A 40 11.47 5.76 -11.41
CA PHE A 40 10.73 5.20 -10.28
C PHE A 40 9.25 4.92 -10.61
N LYS A 41 8.60 5.79 -11.37
CA LYS A 41 7.21 5.54 -11.82
C LYS A 41 7.12 4.29 -12.70
N ILE A 42 8.04 4.12 -13.66
CA ILE A 42 8.13 2.91 -14.50
C ILE A 42 8.39 1.68 -13.63
N LEU A 43 9.34 1.78 -12.71
CA LEU A 43 9.71 0.67 -11.81
C LEU A 43 8.51 0.24 -10.96
N PHE A 44 7.79 1.17 -10.33
CA PHE A 44 6.62 0.83 -9.51
C PHE A 44 5.52 0.15 -10.32
N ILE A 45 5.17 0.66 -11.50
CA ILE A 45 4.12 0.06 -12.34
C ILE A 45 4.56 -1.34 -12.82
N SER A 46 5.79 -1.46 -13.34
CA SER A 46 6.30 -2.71 -13.90
C SER A 46 6.50 -3.79 -12.84
N ALA A 47 7.10 -3.45 -11.68
CA ALA A 47 7.28 -4.38 -10.58
C ALA A 47 5.93 -4.86 -10.03
N GLN A 48 4.98 -3.94 -9.83
CA GLN A 48 3.64 -4.30 -9.34
C GLN A 48 2.87 -5.18 -10.34
N SER A 49 2.98 -4.87 -11.63
CA SER A 49 2.39 -5.70 -12.70
C SER A 49 3.04 -7.07 -12.77
N TYR A 50 4.37 -7.15 -12.57
CA TYR A 50 5.10 -8.41 -12.55
C TYR A 50 4.70 -9.30 -11.37
N VAL A 51 4.51 -8.72 -10.17
CA VAL A 51 3.98 -9.45 -9.00
C VAL A 51 2.60 -10.06 -9.31
N ILE A 52 1.68 -9.28 -9.88
CA ILE A 52 0.35 -9.76 -10.28
C ILE A 52 0.45 -10.86 -11.35
N TYR A 53 1.35 -10.70 -12.34
CA TYR A 53 1.60 -11.71 -13.35
C TYR A 53 2.07 -13.03 -12.72
N LEU A 54 3.03 -12.97 -11.80
CA LEU A 54 3.53 -14.14 -11.08
C LEU A 54 2.43 -14.84 -10.26
N MET A 55 1.56 -14.07 -9.58
CA MET A 55 0.44 -14.62 -8.81
C MET A 55 -0.63 -15.28 -9.69
N THR A 56 -0.88 -14.75 -10.89
CA THR A 56 -1.92 -15.27 -11.80
C THR A 56 -1.45 -16.41 -12.70
N THR A 57 -0.14 -16.56 -12.89
CA THR A 57 0.45 -17.59 -13.75
C THR A 57 1.22 -18.64 -12.95
N LYS A 58 2.49 -18.36 -12.63
CA LYS A 58 3.44 -19.31 -12.03
C LYS A 58 3.03 -19.77 -10.63
N TYR A 59 2.50 -18.88 -9.80
CA TYR A 59 2.18 -19.15 -8.39
C TYR A 59 0.68 -19.21 -8.11
N LYS A 60 -0.14 -19.35 -9.17
CA LYS A 60 -1.60 -19.45 -9.04
C LYS A 60 -2.03 -20.62 -8.14
N SER A 61 -1.33 -21.76 -8.25
CA SER A 61 -1.61 -22.95 -7.44
C SER A 61 -1.35 -22.77 -5.94
N THR A 62 -0.48 -21.83 -5.56
CA THR A 62 -0.14 -21.53 -4.17
C THR A 62 -0.99 -20.41 -3.55
N THR A 63 -1.80 -19.74 -4.37
CA THR A 63 -2.68 -18.67 -3.92
C THR A 63 -4.04 -19.26 -3.60
N ASP A 64 -4.47 -19.22 -2.34
CA ASP A 64 -5.80 -19.68 -1.93
C ASP A 64 -6.82 -18.53 -1.99
N PRO A 65 -7.76 -18.52 -2.95
CA PRO A 65 -8.75 -17.45 -3.08
C PRO A 65 -9.73 -17.40 -1.89
N ASN A 66 -9.88 -18.50 -1.15
CA ASN A 66 -10.81 -18.57 -0.01
C ASN A 66 -10.29 -17.81 1.22
N LEU A 67 -8.98 -17.52 1.26
CA LEU A 67 -8.39 -16.69 2.31
C LEU A 67 -8.62 -15.21 2.04
N ASP A 68 -8.59 -14.79 0.76
CA ASP A 68 -8.71 -13.40 0.34
C ASP A 68 -10.19 -12.98 0.12
N THR A 69 -11.00 -12.99 1.18
CA THR A 69 -12.46 -12.73 1.12
C THR A 69 -12.87 -11.27 1.26
N PHE A 70 -11.91 -10.35 1.39
CA PHE A 70 -12.17 -8.94 1.62
C PHE A 70 -12.95 -8.29 0.45
N ARG A 71 -13.99 -7.49 0.75
CA ARG A 71 -14.83 -6.83 -0.25
C ARG A 71 -14.21 -5.50 -0.70
N VAL A 72 -13.36 -5.55 -1.72
CA VAL A 72 -12.62 -4.38 -2.23
C VAL A 72 -13.51 -3.29 -2.84
N GLN A 73 -14.76 -3.61 -3.19
CA GLN A 73 -15.70 -2.64 -3.75
C GLN A 73 -15.94 -1.47 -2.77
N TYR A 74 -15.92 -1.72 -1.46
CA TYR A 74 -16.08 -0.66 -0.47
C TYR A 74 -14.88 0.28 -0.43
N LEU A 75 -13.66 -0.23 -0.65
CA LEU A 75 -12.45 0.60 -0.68
C LEU A 75 -12.41 1.45 -1.94
N LEU A 76 -12.69 0.84 -3.10
CA LEU A 76 -12.75 1.54 -4.37
C LEU A 76 -13.86 2.60 -4.36
N GLY A 77 -15.05 2.25 -3.88
CA GLY A 77 -16.17 3.19 -3.76
C GLY A 77 -15.87 4.33 -2.79
N GLY A 78 -15.36 4.03 -1.60
CA GLY A 78 -14.99 5.05 -0.61
C GLY A 78 -13.91 6.00 -1.13
N ALA A 79 -12.84 5.46 -1.72
CA ALA A 79 -11.78 6.27 -2.31
C ALA A 79 -12.28 7.12 -3.50
N ALA A 80 -13.18 6.58 -4.33
CA ALA A 80 -13.76 7.33 -5.46
C ALA A 80 -14.63 8.49 -4.97
N VAL A 81 -15.47 8.25 -3.96
CA VAL A 81 -16.28 9.30 -3.32
C VAL A 81 -15.36 10.40 -2.75
N LEU A 82 -14.33 10.03 -1.99
CA LEU A 82 -13.40 11.01 -1.42
C LEU A 82 -12.59 11.76 -2.49
N GLY A 83 -12.19 11.08 -3.57
CA GLY A 83 -11.47 11.69 -4.70
C GLY A 83 -12.30 12.73 -5.46
N VAL A 84 -13.63 12.55 -5.53
CA VAL A 84 -14.54 13.51 -6.15
C VAL A 84 -14.94 14.63 -5.20
N LEU A 85 -15.13 14.34 -3.91
CA LEU A 85 -15.56 15.33 -2.92
C LEU A 85 -14.45 16.28 -2.46
N PHE A 86 -13.21 15.78 -2.40
CA PHE A 86 -12.08 16.51 -1.83
C PHE A 86 -10.88 16.66 -2.78
N PRO A 87 -11.03 17.04 -4.07
CA PRO A 87 -9.88 17.41 -4.89
C PRO A 87 -9.43 18.86 -4.61
N TYR A 88 -8.16 19.19 -4.86
CA TYR A 88 -7.68 20.58 -4.80
C TYR A 88 -8.31 21.45 -5.91
N TYR A 89 -8.49 20.85 -7.08
CA TYR A 89 -9.09 21.47 -8.26
C TYR A 89 -10.09 20.49 -8.85
N TYR A 90 -11.27 20.95 -9.24
CA TYR A 90 -12.30 20.12 -9.84
C TYR A 90 -11.99 19.81 -11.31
N THR A 91 -10.91 19.09 -11.55
CA THR A 91 -10.51 18.56 -12.86
C THR A 91 -10.41 17.05 -12.80
N PRO A 92 -10.68 16.31 -13.90
CA PRO A 92 -10.60 14.86 -13.89
C PRO A 92 -9.23 14.32 -13.44
N TRP A 93 -8.14 15.00 -13.80
CA TRP A 93 -6.79 14.60 -13.38
C TRP A 93 -6.54 14.74 -11.89
N GLU A 94 -6.96 15.85 -11.31
CA GLU A 94 -6.81 16.08 -9.88
C GLU A 94 -7.70 15.13 -9.05
N MET A 95 -8.92 14.85 -9.54
CA MET A 95 -9.81 13.87 -8.90
C MET A 95 -9.23 12.46 -8.93
N ILE A 96 -8.65 12.03 -10.05
CA ILE A 96 -8.00 10.72 -10.17
C ILE A 96 -6.73 10.66 -9.29
N TRP A 97 -5.97 11.75 -9.21
CA TRP A 97 -4.84 11.85 -8.30
C TRP A 97 -5.28 11.74 -6.83
N ALA A 98 -6.29 12.50 -6.40
CA ALA A 98 -6.85 12.43 -5.05
C ALA A 98 -7.41 11.03 -4.74
N PHE A 99 -8.15 10.43 -5.68
CA PHE A 99 -8.60 9.04 -5.59
C PHE A 99 -7.43 8.08 -5.32
N SER A 100 -6.31 8.23 -6.03
CA SER A 100 -5.14 7.37 -5.84
C SER A 100 -4.59 7.48 -4.41
N ILE A 101 -4.57 8.69 -3.82
CA ILE A 101 -4.08 8.95 -2.46
C ILE A 101 -5.00 8.29 -1.43
N TRP A 102 -6.31 8.49 -1.56
CA TRP A 102 -7.30 7.87 -0.68
C TRP A 102 -7.28 6.35 -0.79
N LEU A 103 -7.23 5.79 -2.00
CA LEU A 103 -7.21 4.35 -2.21
C LEU A 103 -5.96 3.70 -1.60
N GLU A 104 -4.81 4.33 -1.76
CA GLU A 104 -3.56 3.80 -1.24
C GLU A 104 -3.53 3.70 0.28
N SER A 105 -4.18 4.65 0.97
CA SER A 105 -4.25 4.65 2.43
C SER A 105 -4.89 3.39 2.99
N VAL A 106 -5.80 2.78 2.23
CA VAL A 106 -6.58 1.60 2.62
C VAL A 106 -6.26 0.34 1.80
N ALA A 107 -5.39 0.44 0.80
CA ALA A 107 -5.08 -0.66 -0.12
C ALA A 107 -4.48 -1.90 0.58
N ILE A 108 -3.93 -1.74 1.78
CA ILE A 108 -3.35 -2.84 2.56
C ILE A 108 -4.39 -3.68 3.33
N LEU A 109 -5.62 -3.17 3.50
CA LEU A 109 -6.63 -3.83 4.34
C LEU A 109 -6.90 -5.30 3.97
N PRO A 110 -7.00 -5.70 2.68
CA PRO A 110 -7.19 -7.11 2.34
C PRO A 110 -6.05 -8.02 2.84
N GLN A 111 -4.80 -7.54 2.78
CA GLN A 111 -3.63 -8.25 3.27
C GLN A 111 -3.64 -8.39 4.79
N LEU A 112 -3.96 -7.31 5.52
CA LEU A 112 -4.07 -7.36 6.98
C LEU A 112 -5.19 -8.32 7.42
N PHE A 113 -6.34 -8.27 6.73
CA PHE A 113 -7.46 -9.16 7.00
C PHE A 113 -7.11 -10.64 6.75
N MET A 114 -6.38 -10.91 5.66
CA MET A 114 -5.89 -12.26 5.36
C MET A 114 -4.96 -12.77 6.46
N LEU A 115 -4.01 -11.95 6.93
CA LEU A 115 -3.09 -12.32 8.01
C LEU A 115 -3.78 -12.58 9.35
N GLN A 116 -4.83 -11.80 9.66
CA GLN A 116 -5.61 -12.02 10.87
C GLN A 116 -6.33 -13.38 10.84
N ARG A 117 -6.82 -13.80 9.67
CA ARG A 117 -7.48 -15.10 9.49
C ARG A 117 -6.54 -16.29 9.48
N THR A 118 -5.40 -16.19 8.80
CA THR A 118 -4.47 -17.32 8.70
C THR A 118 -3.78 -17.60 10.03
N GLY A 119 -3.70 -16.63 10.93
CA GLY A 119 -3.09 -16.81 12.24
C GLY A 119 -1.58 -17.07 12.21
N GLU A 120 -0.98 -17.09 11.02
CA GLU A 120 0.43 -17.26 10.75
C GLU A 120 0.82 -16.36 9.56
N ALA A 121 1.93 -15.65 9.71
CA ALA A 121 2.57 -14.89 8.66
C ALA A 121 3.98 -15.43 8.49
N GLU A 122 4.39 -15.73 7.26
CA GLU A 122 5.79 -16.04 6.98
C GLU A 122 6.67 -14.84 7.37
N VAL A 123 7.87 -15.13 7.88
CA VAL A 123 8.82 -14.09 8.34
C VAL A 123 9.15 -13.10 7.22
N ILE A 124 9.24 -13.58 5.97
CA ILE A 124 9.52 -12.75 4.79
C ILE A 124 8.35 -11.78 4.51
N THR A 125 7.10 -12.25 4.51
CA THR A 125 5.90 -11.41 4.37
C THR A 125 5.83 -10.36 5.47
N THR A 126 6.27 -10.74 6.66
CA THR A 126 6.28 -9.88 7.85
C THR A 126 7.31 -8.75 7.71
N HIS A 127 8.50 -9.01 7.17
CA HIS A 127 9.49 -7.98 6.82
C HIS A 127 9.04 -7.06 5.68
N TYR A 128 8.42 -7.64 4.64
CA TYR A 128 7.84 -6.86 3.54
C TYR A 128 6.83 -5.83 4.07
N LEU A 129 5.88 -6.27 4.90
CA LEU A 129 4.87 -5.38 5.48
C LEU A 129 5.46 -4.37 6.44
N PHE A 130 6.51 -4.73 7.16
CA PHE A 130 7.22 -3.78 8.02
C PHE A 130 7.90 -2.68 7.19
N ALA A 131 8.61 -3.03 6.12
CA ALA A 131 9.20 -2.06 5.21
C ALA A 131 8.12 -1.18 4.55
N LEU A 132 6.99 -1.78 4.20
CA LEU A 132 5.82 -1.10 3.64
C LEU A 132 5.17 -0.12 4.64
N GLY A 133 5.09 -0.47 5.92
CA GLY A 133 4.64 0.49 6.93
C GLY A 133 5.70 1.58 7.16
N LEU A 134 6.98 1.19 7.22
CA LEU A 134 8.08 2.07 7.58
C LEU A 134 8.25 3.19 6.55
N TYR A 135 8.12 2.90 5.24
CA TYR A 135 8.20 3.97 4.25
C TYR A 135 7.14 5.04 4.51
N ARG A 136 5.91 4.66 4.90
CA ARG A 136 4.85 5.64 5.24
C ARG A 136 5.17 6.43 6.50
N ALA A 137 5.67 5.77 7.53
CA ALA A 137 6.10 6.46 8.74
C ALA A 137 7.20 7.50 8.44
N LEU A 138 8.12 7.20 7.52
CA LEU A 138 9.18 8.13 7.10
C LEU A 138 8.68 9.35 6.30
N TYR A 139 7.48 9.28 5.71
CA TYR A 139 6.85 10.47 5.10
C TYR A 139 6.43 11.52 6.15
N ILE A 140 6.12 11.12 7.38
CA ILE A 140 5.70 12.06 8.44
C ILE A 140 6.84 13.05 8.78
N PRO A 141 8.06 12.62 9.12
CA PRO A 141 9.19 13.53 9.27
C PRO A 141 9.51 14.31 8.00
N ASN A 142 9.30 13.72 6.81
CA ASN A 142 9.50 14.44 5.55
C ASN A 142 8.53 15.63 5.41
N TRP A 143 7.24 15.45 5.69
CA TRP A 143 6.28 16.56 5.67
C TRP A 143 6.63 17.65 6.67
N ILE A 144 7.05 17.26 7.89
CA ILE A 144 7.51 18.20 8.92
C ILE A 144 8.73 18.98 8.42
N TYR A 145 9.73 18.29 7.87
CA TYR A 145 10.94 18.92 7.36
C TYR A 145 10.62 19.91 6.24
N ARG A 146 9.78 19.54 5.28
CA ARG A 146 9.36 20.41 4.17
C ARG A 146 8.60 21.64 4.67
N TYR A 147 7.71 21.47 5.65
CA TYR A 147 6.98 22.57 6.26
C TYR A 147 7.90 23.65 6.87
N PHE A 148 9.03 23.25 7.47
CA PHE A 148 9.96 24.20 8.09
C PHE A 148 11.02 24.76 7.14
N THR A 149 11.35 24.06 6.04
CA THR A 149 12.48 24.41 5.18
C THR A 149 12.10 25.05 3.84
N GLU A 150 10.90 24.75 3.33
CA GLU A 150 10.42 25.29 2.05
C GLU A 150 9.53 26.52 2.31
N VAL A 151 10.02 27.72 1.96
CA VAL A 151 9.39 29.03 2.28
C VAL A 151 7.98 29.20 1.67
N ASP A 152 7.74 28.63 0.48
CA ASP A 152 6.44 28.70 -0.23
C ASP A 152 5.71 27.34 -0.24
N HIS A 153 6.00 26.46 0.72
CA HIS A 153 5.42 25.11 0.73
C HIS A 153 3.91 25.13 0.99
N LYS A 154 3.14 24.75 -0.02
CA LYS A 154 1.72 24.45 0.16
C LYS A 154 1.58 23.05 0.78
N VAL A 155 1.07 23.02 2.00
CA VAL A 155 0.80 21.78 2.73
C VAL A 155 -0.26 20.96 1.99
N ASP A 156 0.13 19.77 1.57
CA ASP A 156 -0.77 18.77 0.98
C ASP A 156 -1.54 18.04 2.09
N TRP A 157 -2.64 18.67 2.52
CA TRP A 157 -3.50 18.12 3.56
C TRP A 157 -4.09 16.73 3.19
N ILE A 158 -4.35 16.45 1.90
CA ILE A 158 -4.89 15.16 1.45
C ILE A 158 -3.84 14.08 1.72
N ALA A 159 -2.59 14.32 1.29
CA ALA A 159 -1.49 13.39 1.52
C ALA A 159 -1.20 13.17 3.00
N ILE A 160 -1.28 14.23 3.83
CA ILE A 160 -1.07 14.12 5.28
C ILE A 160 -2.17 13.29 5.94
N VAL A 161 -3.44 13.61 5.68
CA VAL A 161 -4.57 12.89 6.31
C VAL A 161 -4.60 11.43 5.87
N ALA A 162 -4.52 11.17 4.56
CA ALA A 162 -4.48 9.82 4.03
C ALA A 162 -3.25 9.05 4.55
N GLY A 163 -2.11 9.72 4.65
CA GLY A 163 -0.88 9.16 5.18
C GLY A 163 -0.96 8.80 6.67
N ILE A 164 -1.58 9.64 7.50
CA ILE A 164 -1.85 9.34 8.91
C ILE A 164 -2.78 8.13 9.03
N ILE A 165 -3.88 8.09 8.27
CA ILE A 165 -4.80 6.94 8.24
C ILE A 165 -4.00 5.67 7.91
N GLN A 166 -3.16 5.72 6.89
CA GLN A 166 -2.35 4.60 6.47
C GLN A 166 -1.38 4.15 7.58
N THR A 167 -0.65 5.08 8.21
CA THR A 167 0.27 4.76 9.31
C THR A 167 -0.45 4.14 10.51
N VAL A 168 -1.65 4.62 10.85
CA VAL A 168 -2.48 4.04 11.92
C VAL A 168 -2.91 2.62 11.56
N LEU A 169 -3.31 2.35 10.31
CA LEU A 169 -3.64 0.99 9.88
C LEU A 169 -2.43 0.03 10.00
N TYR A 170 -1.20 0.53 9.80
CA TYR A 170 0.01 -0.27 10.02
C TYR A 170 0.43 -0.39 11.50
N SER A 171 -0.09 0.44 12.42
CA SER A 171 0.41 0.46 13.80
C SER A 171 0.13 -0.83 14.56
N ASP A 172 -1.05 -1.43 14.36
CA ASP A 172 -1.40 -2.73 14.93
C ASP A 172 -0.45 -3.82 14.40
N PHE A 173 -0.15 -3.79 13.10
CA PHE A 173 0.83 -4.69 12.50
C PHE A 173 2.24 -4.49 13.09
N PHE A 174 2.70 -3.25 13.28
CA PHE A 174 4.01 -2.98 13.91
C PHE A 174 4.11 -3.54 15.32
N TRP A 175 3.02 -3.41 16.10
CA TRP A 175 2.97 -3.99 17.45
C TRP A 175 3.12 -5.52 17.41
N ILE A 176 2.36 -6.18 16.53
CA ILE A 176 2.42 -7.63 16.33
C ILE A 176 3.81 -8.06 15.86
N TYR A 177 4.39 -7.35 14.89
CA TYR A 177 5.75 -7.57 14.37
C TYR A 177 6.78 -7.52 15.49
N TYR A 178 6.76 -6.46 16.30
CA TYR A 178 7.72 -6.25 17.39
C TYR A 178 7.64 -7.37 18.45
N GLN A 179 6.43 -7.77 18.84
CA GLN A 179 6.23 -8.81 19.85
C GLN A 179 6.65 -10.21 19.36
N LYS A 180 6.51 -10.50 18.07
CA LYS A 180 6.70 -11.86 17.55
C LYS A 180 8.04 -12.07 16.88
N VAL A 181 8.48 -11.14 16.04
CA VAL A 181 9.73 -11.26 15.29
C VAL A 181 10.92 -10.80 16.12
N ILE A 182 10.84 -9.63 16.74
CA ILE A 182 11.98 -9.06 17.49
C ILE A 182 12.11 -9.72 18.87
N LYS A 183 10.99 -9.99 19.56
CA LYS A 183 11.00 -10.65 20.88
C LYS A 183 10.94 -12.19 20.81
N GLY A 184 10.84 -12.79 19.63
CA GLY A 184 10.89 -14.25 19.44
C GLY A 184 9.69 -15.05 19.99
N LYS A 185 8.54 -14.42 20.25
CA LYS A 185 7.34 -15.13 20.75
C LYS A 185 6.53 -15.74 19.60
N LYS A 186 6.17 -17.03 19.70
CA LYS A 186 5.41 -17.77 18.67
C LYS A 186 4.07 -17.10 18.34
N PHE A 187 3.71 -17.10 17.05
CA PHE A 187 2.50 -16.49 16.51
C PHE A 187 1.25 -17.22 17.02
N LYS A 188 0.52 -16.62 17.96
CA LYS A 188 -0.92 -16.86 18.16
C LYS A 188 -1.61 -15.50 18.23
N LEU A 189 -2.66 -15.31 17.44
CA LEU A 189 -3.59 -14.20 17.63
C LEU A 189 -4.61 -14.63 18.68
N PRO A 190 -5.03 -13.75 19.60
CA PRO A 190 -6.19 -14.05 20.42
C PRO A 190 -7.41 -14.13 19.50
N VAL A 191 -8.09 -15.26 19.58
CA VAL A 191 -9.41 -15.50 18.97
C VAL A 191 -10.46 -14.65 19.68
#